data_AF-A0A5B9YA42-F1
#
_entry.id   AF-A0A5B9YA42-F1
#
_cell.length_a   1.000
_cell.length_b   1.000
_cell.length_c   1.000
_cell.angle_alpha   90.00
_cell.angle_beta   90.00
_cell.angle_gamma   90.00
#
_symmetry.space_group_name_H-M   'P 1'
#
loop_
_entity.id
_entity.type
_entity.pdbx_description
1 polymer ?
#
loop_
_entity_poly.entity_id
_entity_poly.type
_entity_poly.pdbx_seq_one_letter_code
_entity_poly.pdbx_strand_id
1 'polypeptide(L)'
;MNKQMSSALEQGDQTEVILKGADGQAGISITSLELTQLINQFRKEEGNTTDKRHDVLLRDIRSEIQALENANINAHNFVEVSYKDGKGETRPCYSLNKAGVLQMLNKESAVVRFKTTQYIEKLEKENKTLKKDSYMIDDPVERAKAWIKEQEEKKVIELENAKNRKLLEEQEPKVAFANAITASKNSILVRELARLISQNGIKIGERSLYTWLRENGYVEKNSTKATQKAINLKVLELVERINQDKEGNLHTNFTTYVTPKGQAYFIGKFLENREMRV
;
A
#
# COMPACT_ATOMS: atom_id res chain seq x y z
N MET A 1 -7.32 -22.16 26.38
CA MET A 1 -6.35 -21.79 25.32
C MET A 1 -7.14 -21.19 24.16
N ASN A 2 -7.37 -19.88 24.16
CA ASN A 2 -8.23 -19.22 23.18
C ASN A 2 -7.41 -18.68 22.00
N LYS A 3 -7.66 -19.27 20.82
CA LYS A 3 -7.14 -18.91 19.49
C LYS A 3 -7.78 -17.62 18.93
N GLN A 4 -7.90 -16.56 19.73
CA GLN A 4 -8.40 -15.25 19.26
C GLN A 4 -7.36 -14.11 19.40
N MET A 5 -6.12 -14.45 19.77
CA MET A 5 -5.02 -13.49 19.92
C MET A 5 -4.27 -13.15 18.60
N SER A 6 -4.67 -13.67 17.43
CA SER A 6 -3.89 -13.51 16.19
C SER A 6 -4.55 -12.71 15.06
N SER A 7 -5.70 -12.05 15.28
CA SER A 7 -6.44 -11.40 14.18
C SER A 7 -6.43 -9.86 14.21
N ALA A 8 -5.88 -9.23 15.25
CA ALA A 8 -5.87 -7.77 15.37
C ALA A 8 -4.51 -7.13 15.04
N LEU A 9 -3.53 -7.92 14.59
CA LEU A 9 -2.17 -7.49 14.24
C LEU A 9 -1.90 -7.50 12.72
N GLU A 10 -2.91 -7.76 11.89
CA GLU A 10 -2.75 -7.90 10.42
C GLU A 10 -3.45 -6.83 9.57
N GLN A 11 -4.03 -5.77 10.15
CA GLN A 11 -4.56 -4.66 9.35
C GLN A 11 -3.78 -3.39 9.64
N GLY A 12 -3.01 -2.99 8.63
CA GLY A 12 -1.98 -1.98 8.70
C GLY A 12 -2.52 -0.59 8.99
N ASP A 13 -1.89 0.03 9.98
CA ASP A 13 -1.45 1.41 9.84
C ASP A 13 0.08 1.35 9.86
N GLN A 14 0.69 1.52 8.68
CA GLN A 14 2.14 1.62 8.53
C GLN A 14 2.59 2.93 9.15
N THR A 15 2.84 2.93 10.46
CA THR A 15 3.87 3.79 11.01
C THR A 15 5.08 2.89 11.25
N GLU A 16 5.96 2.81 10.26
CA GLU A 16 7.31 2.32 10.51
C GLU A 16 7.87 3.15 11.67
N VAL A 17 8.21 2.49 12.79
CA VAL A 17 9.04 3.08 13.83
C VAL A 17 10.43 3.22 13.22
N ILE A 18 10.63 4.28 12.43
CA ILE A 18 11.93 4.59 11.81
C ILE A 18 12.82 5.17 12.92
N LEU A 19 13.71 4.34 13.43
CA LEU A 19 14.76 4.73 14.35
C LEU A 19 15.89 5.47 13.60
N LYS A 20 15.77 6.78 13.43
CA LYS A 20 16.91 7.63 13.06
C LYS A 20 17.62 8.08 14.34
N GLY A 21 18.76 7.45 14.64
CA GLY A 21 19.69 7.99 15.62
C GLY A 21 20.46 9.16 15.01
N ALA A 22 20.16 10.37 15.46
CA ALA A 22 21.18 11.43 15.49
C ALA A 22 21.99 11.21 16.78
N ASP A 23 23.30 11.20 16.64
CA ASP A 23 24.28 11.29 17.72
C ASP A 23 24.47 10.05 18.61
N GLY A 24 25.18 9.05 18.07
CA GLY A 24 26.25 8.32 18.80
C GLY A 24 25.91 7.55 20.08
N GLN A 25 24.68 7.53 20.55
CA GLN A 25 24.21 6.70 21.65
C GLN A 25 23.09 5.81 21.14
N ALA A 26 23.36 4.51 21.09
CA ALA A 26 22.41 3.46 20.75
C ALA A 26 21.34 3.29 21.86
N GLY A 27 20.57 4.32 22.13
CA GLY A 27 19.44 4.30 23.06
C GLY A 27 18.13 4.11 22.29
N ILE A 28 17.25 3.26 22.81
CA ILE A 28 15.89 3.11 22.27
C ILE A 28 15.06 4.30 22.75
N SER A 29 14.44 4.99 21.81
CA SER A 29 13.56 6.13 22.06
C SER A 29 12.14 5.83 21.57
N ILE A 30 11.14 6.28 22.32
CA ILE A 30 9.72 6.18 22.00
C ILE A 30 9.11 7.58 21.94
N THR A 31 8.22 7.83 20.99
CA THR A 31 7.50 9.10 20.94
C THR A 31 6.42 9.16 22.02
N SER A 32 6.10 10.36 22.48
CA SER A 32 4.98 10.60 23.40
C SER A 32 3.63 10.11 22.86
N LEU A 33 3.46 10.00 21.54
CA LEU A 33 2.25 9.41 20.95
C LEU A 33 2.20 7.91 21.19
N GLU A 34 3.25 7.20 20.81
CA GLU A 34 3.38 5.76 21.01
C GLU A 34 3.29 5.40 22.50
N LEU A 35 3.92 6.20 23.37
CA LEU A 35 3.80 6.00 24.82
C LEU A 35 2.35 6.18 25.31
N THR A 36 1.63 7.18 24.79
CA THR A 36 0.21 7.39 25.16
C THR A 36 -0.65 6.19 24.74
N GLN A 37 -0.43 5.67 23.53
CA GLN A 37 -1.13 4.50 23.03
C GLN A 37 -0.85 3.27 23.90
N LEU A 38 0.42 3.05 24.24
CA LEU A 38 0.87 1.92 25.06
C LEU A 38 0.29 1.98 26.49
N ILE A 39 0.27 3.16 27.12
CA ILE A 39 -0.38 3.37 28.41
C ILE A 39 -1.87 3.01 28.33
N ASN A 40 -2.58 3.51 27.32
CA ASN A 40 -4.02 3.26 27.18
C ASN A 40 -4.34 1.79 26.90
N GLN A 41 -3.49 1.12 26.13
CA GLN A 41 -3.62 -0.32 25.91
C GLN A 41 -3.55 -1.08 27.24
N PHE A 42 -2.54 -0.83 28.07
CA PHE A 42 -2.41 -1.53 29.35
C PHE A 42 -3.45 -1.11 30.38
N ARG A 43 -3.95 0.14 30.35
CA ARG A 43 -5.11 0.60 31.12
C ARG A 43 -6.36 -0.22 30.78
N LYS A 44 -6.63 -0.45 29.50
CA LYS A 44 -7.76 -1.29 29.08
C LYS A 44 -7.63 -2.72 29.57
N GLU A 45 -6.43 -3.29 29.55
CA GLU A 45 -6.18 -4.64 30.06
C GLU A 45 -6.37 -4.79 31.57
N GLU A 46 -6.17 -3.75 32.37
CA GLU A 46 -6.49 -3.75 33.81
C GLU A 46 -7.96 -3.40 34.10
N GLY A 47 -8.79 -3.21 33.07
CA GLY A 47 -10.20 -2.85 33.19
C GLY A 47 -10.48 -1.36 33.37
N ASN A 48 -9.48 -0.49 33.19
CA ASN A 48 -9.65 0.95 33.20
C ASN A 48 -10.22 1.43 31.85
N THR A 49 -11.36 2.12 31.90
CA THR A 49 -12.08 2.62 30.72
C THR A 49 -11.70 4.05 30.33
N THR A 50 -10.83 4.72 31.11
CA THR A 50 -10.44 6.11 30.89
C THR A 50 -9.13 6.20 30.12
N ASP A 51 -9.22 6.63 28.86
CA ASP A 51 -8.07 6.88 28.00
C ASP A 51 -7.35 8.18 28.40
N LYS A 52 -6.02 8.09 28.54
CA LYS A 52 -5.13 9.23 28.62
C LYS A 52 -5.03 9.88 27.24
N ARG A 53 -5.40 11.14 27.13
CA ARG A 53 -5.22 11.89 25.88
C ARG A 53 -3.76 12.31 25.72
N HIS A 54 -3.31 12.43 24.48
CA HIS A 54 -1.91 12.81 24.17
C HIS A 54 -1.56 14.20 24.70
N ASP A 55 -2.47 15.17 24.62
CA ASP A 55 -2.27 16.51 25.17
C ASP A 55 -2.10 16.53 26.70
N VAL A 56 -2.73 15.59 27.40
CA VAL A 56 -2.52 15.41 28.85
C VAL A 56 -1.11 14.91 29.12
N LEU A 57 -0.63 13.92 28.35
CA LEU A 57 0.75 13.46 28.49
C LEU A 57 1.77 14.55 28.13
N LEU A 58 1.53 15.34 27.07
CA LEU A 58 2.38 16.47 26.72
C LEU A 58 2.46 17.51 27.84
N ARG A 59 1.32 17.81 28.48
CA ARG A 59 1.30 18.68 29.67
C ARG A 59 2.13 18.08 30.80
N ASP A 60 1.95 16.79 31.09
CA ASP A 60 2.68 16.10 32.15
C ASP A 60 4.21 16.12 31.90
N ILE A 61 4.64 15.95 30.65
CA ILE A 61 6.05 16.03 30.22
C ILE A 61 6.59 17.45 30.40
N ARG A 62 5.87 18.48 29.93
CA ARG A 62 6.30 19.88 30.08
C ARG A 62 6.43 20.29 31.54
N SER A 63 5.50 19.86 32.39
CA SER A 63 5.58 20.08 33.83
C SER A 63 6.77 19.37 34.47
N GLU A 64 7.13 18.17 34.00
CA GLU A 64 8.32 17.45 34.45
C GLU A 64 9.61 18.18 34.06
N ILE A 65 9.73 18.59 32.79
CA ILE A 65 10.87 19.34 32.28
C ILE A 65 11.06 20.62 33.10
N GLN A 66 9.99 21.40 33.29
CA GLN A 66 10.03 22.61 34.09
C GLN A 66 10.48 22.36 35.54
N ALA A 67 10.02 21.27 36.16
CA ALA A 67 10.44 20.91 37.51
C ALA A 67 11.93 20.55 37.59
N LEU A 68 12.46 19.83 36.59
CA LEU A 68 13.88 19.51 36.48
C LEU A 68 14.74 20.76 36.26
N GLU A 69 14.31 21.65 35.36
CA GLU A 69 14.99 22.91 35.08
C GLU A 69 15.03 23.82 36.31
N ASN A 70 13.93 23.92 37.07
CA ASN A 70 13.88 24.66 38.32
C ASN A 70 14.84 24.10 39.39
N ALA A 71 15.11 22.79 39.34
CA ALA A 71 16.10 22.11 40.17
C ALA A 71 17.52 22.14 39.57
N ASN A 72 17.72 22.84 38.46
CA ASN A 72 18.99 22.95 37.73
C ASN A 72 19.51 21.59 37.20
N ILE A 73 18.58 20.68 36.87
CA ILE A 73 18.83 19.34 36.30
C ILE A 73 18.48 19.37 34.80
N ASN A 74 19.37 18.84 33.97
CA ASN A 74 19.15 18.76 32.52
C ASN A 74 18.12 17.66 32.16
N ALA A 75 17.05 18.07 31.47
CA ALA A 75 15.95 17.20 31.01
C ALA A 75 16.22 16.45 29.69
N HIS A 76 17.47 16.04 29.43
CA HIS A 76 17.92 15.29 28.23
C HIS A 76 17.14 14.01 27.91
N ASN A 77 16.35 13.50 28.86
CA ASN A 77 15.46 12.37 28.65
C ASN A 77 14.27 12.69 27.73
N PHE A 78 13.99 13.98 27.48
CA PHE A 78 12.87 14.46 26.69
C PHE A 78 13.38 15.38 25.58
N VAL A 79 13.28 14.93 24.32
CA VAL A 79 13.70 15.69 23.14
C VAL A 79 12.47 16.13 22.36
N GLU A 80 12.32 17.43 22.10
CA GLU A 80 11.19 17.93 21.31
C GLU A 80 11.34 17.53 19.84
N VAL A 81 10.28 16.96 19.27
CA VAL A 81 10.18 16.51 17.88
C VAL A 81 8.78 16.84 17.34
N SER A 82 8.49 16.47 16.09
CA SER A 82 7.17 16.70 15.50
C SER A 82 6.70 15.50 14.70
N TYR A 83 5.38 15.40 14.53
CA TYR A 83 4.71 14.38 13.74
C TYR A 83 3.63 15.01 12.86
N LYS A 84 3.19 14.30 11.82
CA LYS A 84 2.03 14.71 11.01
C LYS A 84 0.78 14.02 11.54
N ASP A 85 -0.29 14.77 11.77
CA ASP A 85 -1.58 14.21 12.18
C ASP A 85 -2.37 13.65 10.99
N GLY A 86 -3.55 13.06 11.27
CA GLY A 86 -4.42 12.48 10.23
C GLY A 86 -4.99 13.50 9.22
N LYS A 87 -4.80 14.80 9.44
CA LYS A 87 -5.12 15.88 8.48
C LYS A 87 -3.88 16.36 7.71
N GLY A 88 -2.71 15.79 8.00
CA GLY A 88 -1.43 16.16 7.42
C GLY A 88 -0.77 17.37 8.09
N GLU A 89 -1.31 17.88 9.20
CA GLU A 89 -0.77 19.04 9.91
C GLU A 89 0.39 18.62 10.81
N THR A 90 1.45 19.42 10.86
CA THR A 90 2.60 19.18 11.75
C THR A 90 2.25 19.57 13.18
N ARG A 91 2.37 18.62 14.10
CA ARG A 91 2.07 18.77 15.53
C ARG A 91 3.32 18.46 16.37
N PRO A 92 3.56 19.21 17.47
CA PRO A 92 4.70 18.96 18.35
C PRO A 92 4.47 17.71 19.20
N CYS A 93 5.54 16.98 19.48
CA CYS A 93 5.55 15.88 20.43
C CYS A 93 6.96 15.72 21.03
N TYR A 94 7.16 14.76 21.94
CA TYR A 94 8.49 14.47 22.49
C TYR A 94 8.94 13.08 22.09
N SER A 95 10.24 12.91 21.89
CA SER A 95 10.96 11.64 21.87
C SER A 95 11.56 11.41 23.26
N LEU A 96 11.27 10.25 23.86
CA LEU A 96 11.67 9.90 25.21
C LEU A 96 12.61 8.70 25.18
N ASN A 97 13.72 8.78 25.92
CA ASN A 97 14.54 7.59 26.20
C ASN A 97 13.89 6.73 27.30
N LYS A 98 14.43 5.53 27.56
CA LYS A 98 13.92 4.62 28.60
C LYS A 98 13.73 5.30 29.97
N ALA A 99 14.67 6.14 30.39
CA ALA A 99 14.58 6.85 31.67
C ALA A 99 13.41 7.86 31.69
N GLY A 100 13.23 8.63 30.61
CA GLY A 100 12.11 9.56 30.46
C GLY A 100 10.76 8.85 30.47
N VAL A 101 10.67 7.67 29.85
CA VAL A 101 9.46 6.85 29.91
C VAL A 101 9.17 6.41 31.34
N LEU A 102 10.16 5.88 32.05
CA LEU A 102 9.99 5.45 33.44
C LEU A 102 9.58 6.62 34.36
N GLN A 103 10.12 7.82 34.15
CA GLN A 103 9.72 9.04 34.86
C GLN A 103 8.22 9.33 34.63
N MET A 104 7.74 9.24 33.40
CA MET A 104 6.31 9.48 33.07
C MET A 104 5.37 8.40 33.57
N LEU A 105 5.84 7.16 33.60
CA LEU A 105 5.08 6.04 34.11
C LEU A 105 4.82 6.14 35.61
N ASN A 106 5.63 6.86 36.41
CA ASN A 106 5.38 7.04 37.86
C ASN A 106 3.96 7.58 38.17
N LYS A 107 3.34 8.30 37.23
CA LYS A 107 1.97 8.85 37.33
C LYS A 107 0.87 7.83 36.99
N GLU A 108 1.23 6.61 36.59
CA GLU A 108 0.33 5.52 36.18
C GLU A 108 0.20 4.42 37.25
N SER A 109 -0.77 3.51 37.07
CA SER A 109 -1.01 2.37 37.96
C SER A 109 0.19 1.41 38.00
N ALA A 110 0.36 0.68 39.11
CA ALA A 110 1.45 -0.29 39.24
C ALA A 110 1.45 -1.36 38.13
N VAL A 111 0.27 -1.77 37.66
CA VAL A 111 0.11 -2.76 36.58
C VAL A 111 0.55 -2.18 35.24
N VAL A 112 0.09 -0.98 34.89
CA VAL A 112 0.48 -0.29 33.65
C VAL A 112 1.99 -0.04 33.64
N ARG A 113 2.57 0.42 34.75
CA ARG A 113 4.01 0.61 34.88
C ARG A 113 4.80 -0.67 34.62
N PHE A 114 4.40 -1.77 35.28
CA PHE A 114 5.07 -3.06 35.14
C PHE A 114 5.00 -3.56 33.69
N LYS A 115 3.81 -3.58 33.08
CA LYS A 115 3.61 -4.05 31.71
C LYS A 115 4.35 -3.20 30.68
N THR A 116 4.30 -1.88 30.82
CA THR A 116 5.02 -0.96 29.92
C THR A 116 6.53 -1.17 30.01
N THR A 117 7.05 -1.32 31.22
CA THR A 117 8.48 -1.60 31.45
C THR A 117 8.88 -2.93 30.81
N GLN A 118 8.13 -4.01 31.03
CA GLN A 118 8.38 -5.32 30.42
C GLN A 118 8.33 -5.28 28.88
N TYR A 119 7.38 -4.53 28.33
CA TYR A 119 7.27 -4.37 26.88
C TYR A 119 8.50 -3.66 26.30
N ILE A 120 8.93 -2.56 26.92
CA ILE A 120 10.13 -1.83 26.50
C ILE A 120 11.35 -2.73 26.61
N GLU A 121 11.57 -3.41 27.74
CA GLU A 121 12.70 -4.33 27.94
C GLU A 121 12.75 -5.45 26.89
N LYS A 122 11.58 -6.00 26.54
CA LYS A 122 11.47 -6.98 25.46
C LYS A 122 11.92 -6.39 24.11
N LEU A 123 11.44 -5.19 23.77
CA LEU A 123 11.87 -4.49 22.56
C LEU A 123 13.37 -4.16 22.56
N GLU A 124 13.96 -3.85 23.72
CA GLU A 124 15.41 -3.64 23.83
C GLU A 124 16.19 -4.91 23.55
N LYS A 125 15.72 -6.03 24.11
CA LYS A 125 16.34 -7.33 23.88
C LYS A 125 16.25 -7.75 22.41
N GLU A 126 15.08 -7.60 21.80
CA GLU A 126 14.85 -7.90 20.38
C GLU A 126 15.72 -7.01 19.47
N ASN A 127 15.76 -5.70 19.71
CA ASN A 127 16.65 -4.79 18.97
C ASN A 127 18.13 -5.14 19.13
N LYS A 128 18.56 -5.52 20.34
CA LYS A 128 19.95 -5.92 20.58
C LYS A 128 20.32 -7.21 19.84
N THR A 129 19.38 -8.15 19.70
CA THR A 129 19.59 -9.36 18.90
C THR A 129 19.58 -9.09 17.40
N LEU A 130 18.83 -8.09 16.93
CA LEU A 130 18.76 -7.71 15.52
C LEU A 130 19.96 -6.85 15.06
N LYS A 131 20.64 -6.15 15.98
CA LYS A 131 21.72 -5.19 15.68
C LYS A 131 23.16 -5.70 15.88
N LYS A 132 23.37 -6.98 16.20
CA LYS A 132 24.74 -7.52 16.23
C LYS A 132 25.08 -8.04 14.84
N ASP A 133 25.85 -7.25 14.10
CA ASP A 133 26.47 -7.75 12.88
C ASP A 133 27.31 -8.99 13.21
N SER A 134 27.27 -10.00 12.33
CA SER A 134 27.86 -11.32 12.58
C SER A 134 29.33 -11.23 13.03
N TYR A 135 30.11 -10.29 12.49
CA TYR A 135 31.52 -10.06 12.81
C TYR A 135 31.79 -9.54 14.24
N MET A 136 30.77 -9.08 14.97
CA MET A 136 30.89 -8.54 16.34
C MET A 136 30.69 -9.59 17.44
N ILE A 137 30.55 -10.87 17.08
CA ILE A 137 30.38 -11.98 18.02
C ILE A 137 31.76 -12.54 18.38
N ASP A 138 32.17 -12.45 19.65
CA ASP A 138 33.51 -12.89 20.09
C ASP A 138 33.72 -14.40 19.96
N ASP A 139 32.70 -15.22 20.26
CA ASP A 139 32.75 -16.67 20.10
C ASP A 139 32.77 -17.07 18.60
N PRO A 140 33.83 -17.76 18.12
CA PRO A 140 33.94 -18.17 16.71
C PRO A 140 32.78 -19.06 16.24
N VAL A 141 32.21 -19.90 17.11
CA VAL A 141 31.13 -20.82 16.73
C VAL A 141 29.81 -20.07 16.56
N GLU A 142 29.44 -19.22 17.52
CA GLU A 142 28.27 -18.34 17.39
C GLU A 142 28.40 -17.38 16.21
N ARG A 143 29.60 -16.84 15.95
CA ARG A 143 29.91 -16.00 14.78
C ARG A 143 29.60 -16.71 13.47
N ALA A 144 30.08 -17.95 13.31
CA ALA A 144 29.84 -18.74 12.11
C ALA A 144 28.35 -19.02 11.91
N LYS A 145 27.62 -19.35 12.98
CA LYS A 145 26.16 -19.58 12.92
C LYS A 145 25.39 -18.33 12.47
N ALA A 146 25.73 -17.17 13.03
CA ALA A 146 25.10 -15.90 12.66
C ALA A 146 25.39 -15.55 11.19
N TRP A 147 26.63 -15.75 10.74
CA TRP A 147 27.02 -15.52 9.34
C TRP A 147 26.28 -16.43 8.37
N ILE A 148 26.14 -17.73 8.67
CA ILE A 148 25.37 -18.67 7.83
C ILE A 148 23.94 -18.19 7.67
N LYS A 149 23.28 -17.81 8.78
CA LYS A 149 21.91 -17.31 8.77
C LYS A 149 21.77 -16.04 7.92
N GLU A 150 22.70 -15.10 8.06
CA GLU A 150 22.74 -13.87 7.27
C GLU A 150 22.88 -14.15 5.76
N GLN A 151 23.71 -15.15 5.40
CA GLN A 151 23.87 -15.57 4.00
C GLN A 151 22.63 -16.26 3.44
N GLU A 152 21.94 -17.08 4.24
CA GLU A 152 20.68 -17.72 3.84
C GLU A 152 19.59 -16.68 3.59
N GLU A 153 19.42 -15.72 4.50
CA GLU A 153 18.46 -14.61 4.34
C GLU A 153 18.76 -13.78 3.08
N LYS A 154 20.04 -13.44 2.84
CA LYS A 154 20.47 -12.75 1.61
C LYS A 154 20.11 -13.53 0.35
N LYS A 155 20.34 -14.85 0.33
CA LYS A 155 19.99 -15.70 -0.82
C LYS A 155 18.48 -15.75 -1.05
N VAL A 156 17.68 -15.83 0.01
CA VAL A 156 16.22 -15.83 -0.09
C VAL A 156 15.73 -14.50 -0.69
N ILE A 157 16.22 -13.38 -0.18
CA ILE A 157 15.89 -12.04 -0.69
C ILE A 157 16.30 -11.90 -2.17
N GLU A 158 17.49 -12.37 -2.53
CA GLU A 158 17.97 -12.32 -3.91
C GLU A 158 17.11 -13.17 -4.87
N LEU A 159 16.72 -14.37 -4.45
CA LEU A 159 15.82 -15.24 -5.20
C LEU A 159 14.43 -14.61 -5.37
N GLU A 160 13.89 -13.99 -4.33
CA GLU A 160 12.60 -13.30 -4.38
C GLU A 160 12.67 -12.08 -5.29
N ASN A 161 13.72 -11.26 -5.17
CA ASN A 161 13.97 -10.13 -6.07
C ASN A 161 14.12 -10.59 -7.53
N ALA A 162 14.82 -11.71 -7.78
CA ALA A 162 14.96 -12.25 -9.12
C ALA A 162 13.60 -12.70 -9.71
N LYS A 163 12.73 -13.31 -8.89
CA LYS A 163 11.36 -13.67 -9.31
C LYS A 163 10.52 -12.42 -9.60
N ASN A 164 10.56 -11.42 -8.73
CA ASN A 164 9.82 -10.18 -8.90
C ASN A 164 10.27 -9.40 -10.14
N ARG A 165 11.59 -9.36 -10.42
CA ARG A 165 12.11 -8.75 -11.66
C ARG A 165 11.59 -9.44 -12.91
N LYS A 166 11.61 -10.79 -12.93
CA LYS A 166 11.06 -11.55 -14.06
C LYS A 166 9.57 -11.29 -14.27
N LEU A 167 8.80 -11.26 -13.18
CA LEU A 167 7.37 -10.94 -13.24
C LEU A 167 7.13 -9.53 -13.77
N LEU A 168 7.95 -8.55 -13.36
CA LEU A 168 7.84 -7.18 -13.82
C LEU A 168 8.16 -7.06 -15.32
N GLU A 169 9.20 -7.74 -15.79
CA GLU A 169 9.59 -7.78 -17.21
C GLU A 169 8.49 -8.41 -18.08
N GLU A 170 7.82 -9.47 -17.61
CA GLU A 170 6.68 -10.08 -18.28
C GLU A 170 5.42 -9.18 -18.29
N GLN A 171 5.25 -8.37 -17.25
CA GLN A 171 4.08 -7.49 -17.08
C GLN A 171 4.26 -6.10 -17.73
N GLU A 172 5.49 -5.63 -17.91
CA GLU A 172 5.81 -4.33 -18.51
C GLU A 172 5.09 -4.08 -19.85
N PRO A 173 5.11 -4.99 -20.85
CA PRO A 173 4.40 -4.77 -22.10
C PRO A 173 2.88 -4.74 -21.90
N LYS A 174 2.33 -5.47 -20.92
CA LYS A 174 0.89 -5.47 -20.60
C LYS A 174 0.47 -4.13 -19.97
N VAL A 175 1.28 -3.61 -19.05
CA VAL A 175 1.02 -2.35 -18.32
C VAL A 175 1.20 -1.13 -19.23
N ALA A 176 2.29 -1.07 -19.99
CA ALA A 176 2.53 0.01 -20.96
C ALA A 176 1.39 0.12 -21.99
N PHE A 177 0.86 -1.04 -22.42
CA PHE A 177 -0.25 -1.11 -23.36
C PHE A 177 -1.59 -0.70 -22.76
N ALA A 178 -1.92 -1.17 -21.54
CA ALA A 178 -3.11 -0.71 -20.83
C ALA A 178 -3.10 0.81 -20.65
N ASN A 179 -1.95 1.38 -20.28
CA ASN A 179 -1.77 2.84 -20.11
C ASN A 179 -1.93 3.61 -21.43
N ALA A 180 -1.39 3.09 -22.55
CA ALA A 180 -1.53 3.72 -23.86
C ALA A 180 -2.99 3.77 -24.33
N ILE A 181 -3.80 2.76 -24.00
CA ILE A 181 -5.22 2.71 -24.36
C ILE A 181 -6.06 3.63 -23.48
N THR A 182 -5.80 3.68 -22.16
CA THR A 182 -6.49 4.60 -21.25
C THR A 182 -6.22 6.07 -21.60
N ALA A 183 -5.08 6.38 -22.21
CA ALA A 183 -4.75 7.74 -22.67
C ALA A 183 -5.59 8.22 -23.87
N SER A 184 -6.17 7.31 -24.68
CA SER A 184 -7.01 7.68 -25.82
C SER A 184 -8.40 8.12 -25.35
N LYS A 185 -8.68 9.43 -25.40
CA LYS A 185 -9.95 10.01 -24.92
C LYS A 185 -11.13 9.85 -25.89
N ASN A 186 -10.89 9.39 -27.12
CA ASN A 186 -11.89 9.39 -28.18
C ASN A 186 -12.38 7.98 -28.50
N SER A 187 -13.68 7.88 -28.84
CA SER A 187 -14.24 6.67 -29.41
C SER A 187 -13.70 6.43 -30.82
N ILE A 188 -13.37 5.18 -31.11
CA ILE A 188 -12.78 4.76 -32.39
C ILE A 188 -13.71 3.81 -33.15
N LEU A 189 -13.53 3.66 -34.45
CA LEU A 189 -14.29 2.69 -35.22
C LEU A 189 -13.85 1.25 -34.88
N VAL A 190 -14.76 0.27 -35.06
CA VAL A 190 -14.42 -1.16 -34.89
C VAL A 190 -13.24 -1.57 -35.79
N ARG A 191 -13.15 -1.01 -36.99
CA ARG A 191 -12.02 -1.19 -37.91
C ARG A 191 -10.69 -0.73 -37.30
N GLU A 192 -10.69 0.41 -36.62
CA GLU A 192 -9.49 0.97 -35.98
C GLU A 192 -9.09 0.12 -34.77
N LEU A 193 -10.06 -0.36 -33.99
CA LEU A 193 -9.81 -1.34 -32.92
C LEU A 193 -9.15 -2.61 -33.48
N ALA A 194 -9.64 -3.17 -34.60
CA ALA A 194 -9.03 -4.34 -35.22
C ALA A 194 -7.58 -4.08 -35.67
N ARG A 195 -7.29 -2.87 -36.17
CA ARG A 195 -5.93 -2.46 -36.55
C ARG A 195 -5.02 -2.36 -35.34
N LEU A 196 -5.49 -1.77 -34.24
CA LEU A 196 -4.75 -1.67 -32.98
C LEU A 196 -4.44 -3.07 -32.42
N ILE A 197 -5.41 -3.97 -32.39
CA ILE A 197 -5.20 -5.35 -31.92
C ILE A 197 -4.17 -6.08 -32.81
N SER A 198 -4.25 -5.89 -34.13
CA SER A 198 -3.29 -6.47 -35.10
C SER A 198 -1.87 -5.93 -34.97
N GLN A 199 -1.70 -4.63 -34.72
CA GLN A 199 -0.38 -4.03 -34.49
C GLN A 199 0.28 -4.57 -33.23
N ASN A 200 -0.50 -5.02 -32.24
CA ASN A 200 -0.02 -5.55 -30.97
C ASN A 200 0.10 -7.09 -30.96
N GLY A 201 0.25 -7.70 -32.13
CA GLY A 201 0.64 -9.10 -32.28
C GLY A 201 -0.50 -10.11 -32.37
N ILE A 202 -1.76 -9.68 -32.29
CA ILE A 202 -2.93 -10.56 -32.50
C ILE A 202 -3.50 -10.30 -33.90
N LYS A 203 -3.17 -11.15 -34.87
CA LYS A 203 -3.64 -11.02 -36.26
C LYS A 203 -5.18 -11.15 -36.32
N ILE A 204 -5.90 -10.02 -36.36
CA ILE A 204 -7.36 -9.98 -36.47
C ILE A 204 -7.82 -8.94 -37.48
N GLY A 205 -8.57 -9.39 -38.49
CA GLY A 205 -9.21 -8.48 -39.44
C GLY A 205 -10.51 -7.90 -38.89
N GLU A 206 -10.96 -6.78 -39.47
CA GLU A 206 -12.25 -6.15 -39.14
C GLU A 206 -13.42 -7.14 -39.19
N ARG A 207 -13.52 -7.96 -40.24
CA ARG A 207 -14.57 -8.98 -40.38
C ARG A 207 -14.54 -10.01 -39.26
N SER A 208 -13.35 -10.50 -38.90
CA SER A 208 -13.15 -11.46 -37.81
C SER A 208 -13.52 -10.87 -36.45
N LEU A 209 -13.19 -9.60 -36.22
CA LEU A 209 -13.59 -8.88 -35.01
C LEU A 209 -15.12 -8.74 -34.92
N TYR A 210 -15.80 -8.41 -36.02
CA TYR A 210 -17.26 -8.38 -36.05
C TYR A 210 -17.88 -9.76 -35.79
N THR A 211 -17.31 -10.83 -36.34
CA THR A 211 -17.78 -12.20 -36.04
C THR A 211 -17.68 -12.49 -34.54
N TRP A 212 -16.52 -12.20 -33.93
CA TRP A 212 -16.33 -12.39 -32.49
C TRP A 212 -17.31 -11.54 -31.65
N LEU A 213 -17.53 -10.27 -32.03
CA LEU A 213 -18.48 -9.40 -31.34
C LEU A 213 -19.92 -9.93 -31.42
N ARG A 214 -20.30 -10.58 -32.53
CA ARG A 214 -21.63 -11.22 -32.68
C ARG A 214 -21.77 -12.48 -31.85
N GLU A 215 -20.76 -13.34 -31.88
CA GLU A 215 -20.73 -14.58 -31.09
C GLU A 215 -20.83 -14.29 -29.58
N ASN A 216 -20.21 -13.19 -29.12
CA ASN A 216 -20.24 -12.76 -27.73
C ASN A 216 -21.43 -11.84 -27.37
N GLY A 217 -22.31 -11.55 -28.34
CA GLY A 217 -23.54 -10.79 -28.15
C GLY A 217 -23.37 -9.28 -27.94
N TYR A 218 -22.23 -8.70 -28.36
CA TYR A 218 -21.99 -7.25 -28.34
C TYR A 218 -22.54 -6.53 -29.57
N VAL A 219 -22.65 -7.24 -30.69
CA VAL A 219 -23.22 -6.77 -31.96
C VAL A 219 -24.32 -7.75 -32.38
N GLU A 220 -25.38 -7.25 -33.02
CA GLU A 220 -26.48 -8.07 -33.51
C GLU A 220 -26.05 -9.07 -34.61
N LYS A 221 -26.69 -10.24 -34.65
CA LYS A 221 -26.29 -11.38 -35.51
C LYS A 221 -26.19 -11.04 -37.01
N ASN A 222 -27.10 -10.22 -37.53
CA ASN A 222 -27.17 -9.90 -38.97
C ASN A 222 -26.90 -8.42 -39.26
N SER A 223 -26.23 -7.73 -38.35
CA SER A 223 -26.00 -6.28 -38.44
C SER A 223 -24.61 -5.92 -37.94
N THR A 224 -24.30 -4.63 -38.00
CA THR A 224 -23.13 -3.99 -37.38
C THR A 224 -23.50 -3.16 -36.16
N LYS A 225 -24.80 -3.09 -35.82
CA LYS A 225 -25.32 -2.34 -34.68
C LYS A 225 -24.95 -2.99 -33.34
N ALA A 226 -24.51 -2.17 -32.39
CA ALA A 226 -24.28 -2.56 -31.01
C ALA A 226 -25.59 -3.02 -30.35
N THR A 227 -25.51 -4.07 -29.54
CA THR A 227 -26.66 -4.55 -28.75
C THR A 227 -26.88 -3.65 -27.53
N GLN A 228 -28.09 -3.65 -26.98
CA GLN A 228 -28.38 -2.95 -25.72
C GLN A 228 -27.46 -3.39 -24.58
N LYS A 229 -27.01 -4.66 -24.58
CA LYS A 229 -26.00 -5.18 -23.64
C LYS A 229 -24.70 -4.39 -23.73
N ALA A 230 -24.17 -4.18 -24.94
CA ALA A 230 -22.90 -3.47 -25.13
C ALA A 230 -23.00 -1.97 -24.79
N ILE A 231 -24.16 -1.37 -25.05
CA ILE A 231 -24.46 0.02 -24.69
C ILE A 231 -24.55 0.18 -23.18
N ASN A 232 -25.26 -0.71 -22.48
CA ASN A 232 -25.38 -0.70 -21.01
C ASN A 232 -24.02 -0.87 -20.32
N LEU A 233 -23.15 -1.70 -20.89
CA LEU A 233 -21.77 -1.87 -20.42
C LEU A 233 -20.87 -0.66 -20.70
N LYS A 234 -21.35 0.30 -21.52
CA LYS A 234 -20.61 1.47 -22.02
C LYS A 234 -19.32 1.06 -22.74
N VAL A 235 -19.35 -0.04 -23.48
CA VAL A 235 -18.20 -0.50 -24.28
C VAL A 235 -18.35 -0.12 -25.74
N LEU A 236 -19.58 -0.09 -26.25
CA LEU A 236 -19.92 0.37 -27.59
C LEU A 236 -20.93 1.51 -27.52
N GLU A 237 -20.91 2.39 -28.52
CA GLU A 237 -21.90 3.44 -28.72
C GLU A 237 -22.40 3.45 -30.17
N LEU A 238 -23.64 3.89 -30.36
CA LEU A 238 -24.23 4.06 -31.69
C LEU A 238 -24.24 5.55 -32.03
N VAL A 239 -23.61 5.90 -33.13
CA VAL A 239 -23.62 7.26 -33.68
C VAL A 239 -24.51 7.29 -34.91
N GLU A 240 -25.51 8.17 -34.89
CA GLU A 240 -26.41 8.42 -36.01
C GLU A 240 -25.76 9.32 -37.05
N ARG A 241 -25.93 8.99 -38.33
CA ARG A 241 -25.54 9.82 -39.47
C ARG A 241 -26.69 9.88 -40.47
N ILE A 242 -27.04 11.09 -40.88
CA ILE A 242 -28.04 11.31 -41.92
C ILE A 242 -27.31 11.43 -43.24
N ASN A 243 -27.64 10.56 -44.19
CA ASN A 243 -27.14 10.59 -45.56
C ASN A 243 -28.28 10.95 -46.50
N GLN A 244 -28.01 11.76 -47.50
CA GLN A 244 -28.98 12.11 -48.54
C GLN A 244 -28.71 11.27 -49.80
N ASP A 245 -29.76 10.69 -50.37
CA ASP A 245 -29.65 9.98 -51.65
C ASP A 245 -29.68 10.96 -52.85
N LYS A 246 -29.36 10.49 -54.05
CA LYS A 246 -29.39 11.25 -55.30
C LYS A 246 -30.76 11.86 -55.61
N GLU A 247 -31.82 11.30 -55.05
CA GLU A 247 -33.20 11.77 -55.17
C GLU A 247 -33.62 12.77 -54.07
N GLY A 248 -32.71 13.14 -53.17
CA GLY A 248 -32.95 14.11 -52.10
C GLY A 248 -33.55 13.53 -50.81
N ASN A 249 -33.88 12.23 -50.78
CA ASN A 249 -34.42 11.54 -49.61
C ASN A 249 -33.35 11.35 -48.51
N LEU A 250 -33.71 11.67 -47.27
CA LEU A 250 -32.84 11.52 -46.09
C LEU A 250 -32.93 10.09 -45.53
N HIS A 251 -31.78 9.46 -45.32
CA HIS A 251 -31.62 8.14 -44.72
C HIS A 251 -30.77 8.21 -43.46
N THR A 252 -31.31 7.75 -42.33
CA THR A 252 -30.57 7.66 -41.07
C THR A 252 -29.82 6.33 -40.98
N ASN A 253 -28.49 6.40 -40.93
CA ASN A 253 -27.59 5.26 -40.74
C ASN A 253 -27.00 5.29 -39.34
N PHE A 254 -26.79 4.12 -38.76
CA PHE A 254 -26.17 3.97 -37.45
C PHE A 254 -24.79 3.33 -37.60
N THR A 255 -23.78 3.94 -36.99
CA THR A 255 -22.42 3.40 -36.96
C THR A 255 -22.03 3.05 -35.53
N THR A 256 -21.50 1.86 -35.34
CA THR A 256 -21.01 1.40 -34.03
C THR A 256 -19.58 1.87 -33.80
N TYR A 257 -19.37 2.56 -32.69
CA TYR A 257 -18.08 3.02 -32.21
C TYR A 257 -17.69 2.31 -30.92
N VAL A 258 -16.38 2.22 -30.68
CA VAL A 258 -15.78 1.63 -29.48
C VAL A 258 -15.30 2.76 -28.58
N THR A 259 -15.95 2.90 -27.43
CA THR A 259 -15.58 3.88 -26.39
C THR A 259 -14.18 3.58 -25.83
N PRO A 260 -13.50 4.54 -25.17
CA PRO A 260 -12.22 4.28 -24.49
C PRO A 260 -12.29 3.10 -23.51
N LYS A 261 -13.41 2.97 -22.79
CA LYS A 261 -13.67 1.83 -21.91
C LYS A 261 -13.80 0.52 -22.68
N GLY A 262 -14.49 0.55 -23.82
CA GLY A 262 -14.61 -0.59 -24.72
C GLY A 262 -13.28 -1.03 -25.34
N GLN A 263 -12.41 -0.08 -25.67
CA GLN A 263 -11.07 -0.37 -26.19
C GLN A 263 -10.28 -1.20 -25.16
N ALA A 264 -10.19 -0.72 -23.91
CA ALA A 264 -9.53 -1.47 -22.84
C ALA A 264 -10.20 -2.84 -22.59
N TYR A 265 -11.53 -2.89 -22.60
CA TYR A 265 -12.30 -4.10 -22.34
C TYR A 265 -12.08 -5.20 -23.38
N PHE A 266 -12.27 -4.90 -24.67
CA PHE A 266 -12.13 -5.90 -25.73
C PHE A 266 -10.68 -6.34 -25.88
N ILE A 267 -9.74 -5.42 -25.77
CA ILE A 267 -8.32 -5.73 -25.85
C ILE A 267 -7.89 -6.67 -24.71
N GLY A 268 -8.29 -6.40 -23.46
CA GLY A 268 -8.03 -7.30 -22.33
C GLY A 268 -8.57 -8.71 -22.60
N LYS A 269 -9.78 -8.82 -23.17
CA LYS A 269 -10.37 -10.10 -23.57
C LYS A 269 -9.57 -10.84 -24.65
N PHE A 270 -8.97 -10.14 -25.60
CA PHE A 270 -8.14 -10.77 -26.64
C PHE A 270 -6.76 -11.18 -26.11
N LEU A 271 -6.20 -10.47 -25.13
CA LEU A 271 -4.97 -10.86 -24.45
C LEU A 271 -5.17 -12.10 -23.57
N GLU A 272 -6.25 -12.16 -22.77
CA GLU A 272 -6.62 -13.34 -21.97
C GLU A 272 -6.79 -14.60 -22.86
N ASN A 273 -7.47 -14.46 -24.01
CA ASN A 273 -7.68 -15.57 -24.93
C ASN A 273 -6.40 -16.06 -25.64
N ARG A 274 -5.35 -15.24 -25.70
CA ARG A 274 -4.03 -15.66 -26.24
C ARG A 274 -3.35 -16.63 -25.28
N GLU A 275 -3.40 -16.37 -23.98
CA GLU A 275 -2.77 -17.20 -22.95
C GLU A 275 -3.49 -18.54 -22.76
N MET A 276 -4.80 -18.61 -23.01
CA MET A 276 -5.57 -19.86 -22.96
C MET A 276 -5.29 -20.83 -24.12
N ARG A 277 -4.56 -20.41 -25.16
CA ARG A 277 -4.28 -21.18 -26.38
C ARG A 277 -2.80 -21.56 -26.56
N VAL A 278 -1.94 -21.19 -25.61
CA VAL A 278 -0.52 -21.58 -25.54
C VAL A 278 -0.37 -22.63 -24.45
#